data_AF-A0A1Q7JJR8-F1
#
_entry.id   AF-A0A1Q7JJR8-F1
#
_cell.length_a   1.000
_cell.length_b   1.000
_cell.length_c   1.000
_cell.angle_alpha   90.00
_cell.angle_beta   90.00
_cell.angle_gamma   90.00
#
_symmetry.space_group_name_H-M   'P 1'
#
loop_
_entity.id
_entity.type
_entity.pdbx_description
1 polymer ?
#
loop_
_entity_poly.entity_id
_entity_poly.type
_entity_poly.pdbx_seq_one_letter_code
_entity_poly.pdbx_strand_id
1 'polypeptide(L)'
;MRHALVSLSSLALVTAACGGDRGRSPVCGFAQVAGPALIQDRLRNARALLTDAPRGLPGRLPARVVGQQQQDEVQVGYTEQSASGQLVLSYQGPGFQARAANDTMTYAVLVVDDTSERAMGILVYETRRPPPDYPQLGTMEGGGKMVPVYGVRVNWAGTSNPRCPLLGPTPAADRKP
;
A
#
# COMPACT_ATOMS: atom_id res chain seq x y z
N MET A 1 20.84 67.55 -25.73
CA MET A 1 19.87 66.52 -26.18
C MET A 1 20.52 65.15 -25.95
N ARG A 2 20.12 64.46 -24.89
CA ARG A 2 20.67 63.16 -24.45
C ARG A 2 19.48 62.26 -24.13
N HIS A 3 19.21 61.31 -25.01
CA HIS A 3 18.25 60.22 -24.82
C HIS A 3 18.85 58.99 -25.51
N ALA A 4 18.74 57.76 -25.03
CA ALA A 4 18.45 57.21 -23.73
C ALA A 4 19.02 55.78 -23.79
N LEU A 5 19.65 55.34 -22.70
CA LEU A 5 20.26 54.02 -22.60
C LEU A 5 19.19 52.93 -22.71
N VAL A 6 19.43 52.02 -23.65
CA VAL A 6 18.79 50.72 -23.79
C VAL A 6 19.13 49.88 -22.56
N SER A 7 18.11 49.48 -21.80
CA SER A 7 18.25 48.42 -20.80
C SER A 7 16.99 47.57 -20.84
N LEU A 8 17.01 46.55 -21.71
CA LEU A 8 16.00 45.49 -21.72
C LEU A 8 16.20 44.66 -20.45
N SER A 9 15.40 44.94 -19.42
CA SER A 9 15.27 44.08 -18.25
C SER A 9 14.73 42.72 -18.68
N SER A 10 15.61 41.72 -18.60
CA SER A 10 15.33 40.30 -18.77
C SER A 10 14.17 39.87 -17.86
N LEU A 11 13.09 39.40 -18.49
CA LEU A 11 11.95 38.75 -17.84
C LEU A 11 12.46 37.56 -17.00
N ALA A 12 12.41 37.70 -15.67
CA ALA A 12 12.64 36.59 -14.76
C ALA A 12 11.42 35.66 -14.84
N LEU A 13 11.57 34.52 -15.53
CA LEU A 13 10.59 33.43 -15.47
C LEU A 13 10.60 32.88 -14.04
N VAL A 14 9.60 33.28 -13.26
CA VAL A 14 9.23 32.62 -12.02
C VAL A 14 8.67 31.25 -12.40
N THR A 15 9.47 30.20 -12.22
CA THR A 15 8.97 28.82 -12.23
C THR A 15 8.06 28.65 -11.00
N ALA A 16 6.77 28.87 -11.21
CA ALA A 16 5.75 28.51 -10.23
C ALA A 16 5.93 27.03 -9.86
N ALA A 17 6.14 26.80 -8.57
CA ALA A 17 6.26 25.48 -7.99
C ALA A 17 5.03 24.63 -8.31
N CYS A 18 5.18 23.60 -9.14
CA CYS A 18 4.18 22.54 -9.29
C CYS A 18 4.27 21.56 -8.10
N GLY A 19 4.03 22.07 -6.89
CA GLY A 19 3.60 21.27 -5.75
C GLY A 19 2.09 21.01 -5.83
N GLY A 20 1.63 20.51 -6.97
CA GLY A 20 0.23 20.13 -7.15
C GLY A 20 -0.04 18.87 -6.34
N ASP A 21 -1.12 18.90 -5.55
CA ASP A 21 -1.68 17.81 -4.76
C ASP A 21 -1.70 16.50 -5.59
N ARG A 22 -0.67 15.67 -5.44
CA ARG A 22 -0.41 14.52 -6.33
C ARG A 22 -1.54 13.49 -6.29
N GLY A 23 -2.36 13.52 -5.24
CA GLY A 23 -3.57 12.72 -5.13
C GLY A 23 -4.72 13.14 -6.07
N ARG A 24 -4.67 14.34 -6.67
CA ARG A 24 -5.75 14.89 -7.52
C ARG A 24 -5.49 14.79 -9.03
N SER A 25 -4.38 14.19 -9.45
CA SER A 25 -4.13 13.93 -10.87
C SER A 25 -4.96 12.75 -11.37
N PRO A 26 -5.63 12.84 -12.55
CA PRO A 26 -6.33 11.70 -13.16
C PRO A 26 -5.42 10.47 -13.29
N VAL A 27 -4.13 10.68 -13.59
CA VAL A 27 -3.14 9.60 -13.72
C VAL A 27 -2.94 8.87 -12.40
N CYS A 28 -2.86 9.61 -11.29
CA CYS A 28 -2.74 8.98 -9.98
C CYS A 28 -4.04 8.30 -9.58
N GLY A 29 -5.20 8.91 -9.85
CA GLY A 29 -6.51 8.25 -9.64
C GLY A 29 -6.59 6.88 -10.33
N PHE A 30 -6.22 6.81 -11.63
CA PHE A 30 -6.18 5.54 -12.36
C PHE A 30 -5.16 4.56 -11.77
N ALA A 31 -3.96 5.01 -11.42
CA ALA A 31 -2.94 4.14 -10.83
C ALA A 31 -3.40 3.51 -9.50
N GLN A 32 -4.12 4.27 -8.68
CA GLN A 32 -4.66 3.82 -7.39
C GLN A 32 -5.79 2.78 -7.53
N VAL A 33 -6.42 2.66 -8.70
CA VAL A 33 -7.45 1.65 -9.01
C VAL A 33 -6.87 0.46 -9.77
N ALA A 34 -6.01 0.70 -10.76
CA ALA A 34 -5.43 -0.35 -11.59
C ALA A 34 -4.48 -1.25 -10.79
N GLY A 35 -3.62 -0.67 -9.94
CA GLY A 35 -2.67 -1.43 -9.13
C GLY A 35 -3.33 -2.50 -8.25
N PRO A 36 -4.34 -2.16 -7.42
CA PRO A 36 -5.03 -3.14 -6.60
C PRO A 36 -5.78 -4.18 -7.42
N ALA A 37 -6.36 -3.82 -8.58
CA ALA A 37 -7.02 -4.77 -9.45
C ALA A 37 -6.02 -5.80 -10.02
N LEU A 38 -4.83 -5.36 -10.45
CA LEU A 38 -3.76 -6.25 -10.91
C LEU A 38 -3.28 -7.19 -9.80
N ILE A 39 -3.13 -6.69 -8.57
CA ILE A 39 -2.75 -7.51 -7.40
C ILE A 39 -3.86 -8.52 -7.06
N GLN A 40 -5.12 -8.10 -7.13
CA GLN A 40 -6.26 -8.97 -6.86
C GLN A 40 -6.38 -10.08 -7.92
N ASP A 41 -6.14 -9.76 -9.19
CA ASP A 41 -6.10 -10.75 -10.27
C ASP A 41 -4.99 -11.77 -10.05
N ARG A 42 -3.83 -11.35 -9.52
CA ARG A 42 -2.72 -12.25 -9.19
C ARG A 42 -3.05 -13.31 -8.15
N LEU A 43 -4.02 -13.08 -7.27
CA LEU A 43 -4.50 -14.12 -6.36
C LEU A 43 -5.05 -15.33 -7.11
N ARG A 44 -5.57 -15.16 -8.33
CA ARG A 44 -6.10 -16.26 -9.15
C ARG A 44 -5.00 -17.15 -9.74
N ASN A 45 -3.74 -16.74 -9.65
CA ASN A 45 -2.60 -17.51 -10.13
C ASN A 45 -1.93 -18.25 -8.96
N ALA A 46 -2.10 -19.57 -8.92
CA ALA A 46 -1.55 -20.41 -7.85
C ALA A 46 -0.02 -20.25 -7.65
N ARG A 47 0.76 -19.95 -8.71
CA ARG A 47 2.21 -19.76 -8.60
C ARG A 47 2.60 -18.41 -7.99
N ALA A 48 1.68 -17.44 -8.00
CA ALA A 48 1.90 -16.14 -7.40
C ALA A 48 1.54 -16.13 -5.90
N LEU A 49 0.75 -17.08 -5.42
CA LEU A 49 0.36 -17.16 -4.02
C LEU A 49 1.56 -17.50 -3.13
N LEU A 50 1.63 -16.83 -1.98
CA LEU A 50 2.55 -17.18 -0.91
C LEU A 50 1.91 -18.24 -0.02
N THR A 51 2.64 -19.32 0.23
CA THR A 51 2.23 -20.36 1.20
C THR A 51 2.66 -20.03 2.62
N ASP A 52 3.74 -19.25 2.76
CA ASP A 52 4.33 -18.84 4.02
C ASP A 52 4.66 -17.35 3.98
N ALA A 53 4.60 -16.70 5.15
CA ALA A 53 5.04 -15.32 5.28
C ALA A 53 6.57 -15.23 5.03
N PRO A 54 7.06 -14.24 4.25
CA PRO A 54 8.49 -14.01 4.10
C PRO A 54 9.16 -13.82 5.46
N ARG A 55 10.35 -14.37 5.64
CA ARG A 55 11.12 -14.14 6.87
C ARG A 55 11.63 -12.70 6.92
N GLY A 56 11.75 -12.16 8.12
CA GLY A 56 12.35 -10.84 8.31
C GLY A 56 11.48 -9.68 7.79
N LEU A 57 10.15 -9.83 7.80
CA LEU A 57 9.27 -8.68 7.58
C LEU A 57 9.65 -7.53 8.53
N PRO A 58 9.70 -6.29 8.03
CA PRO A 58 9.89 -5.12 8.89
C PRO A 58 8.82 -5.08 9.98
N GLY A 59 9.15 -4.52 11.16
CA GLY A 59 8.19 -4.40 12.25
C GLY A 59 6.95 -3.58 11.91
N ARG A 60 7.00 -2.75 10.85
CA ARG A 60 5.84 -2.04 10.31
C ARG A 60 5.84 -2.09 8.80
N LEU A 61 4.64 -2.17 8.23
CA LEU A 61 4.44 -2.14 6.79
C LEU A 61 3.40 -1.07 6.43
N PRO A 62 3.55 -0.37 5.30
CA PRO A 62 2.49 0.50 4.81
C PRO A 62 1.24 -0.34 4.52
N ALA A 63 0.08 0.21 4.83
CA ALA A 63 -1.19 -0.44 4.64
C ALA A 63 -2.21 0.52 4.03
N ARG A 64 -3.06 -0.01 3.15
CA ARG A 64 -4.15 0.78 2.57
C ARG A 64 -5.39 -0.08 2.34
N VAL A 65 -6.56 0.49 2.66
CA VAL A 65 -7.84 -0.06 2.23
C VAL A 65 -8.10 0.35 0.78
N VAL A 66 -8.39 -0.61 -0.08
CA VAL A 66 -8.65 -0.37 -1.51
C VAL A 66 -9.91 0.48 -1.66
N GLY A 67 -9.84 1.50 -2.53
CA GLY A 67 -10.91 2.49 -2.69
C GLY A 67 -10.77 3.71 -1.76
N GLN A 68 -9.87 3.65 -0.78
CA GLN A 68 -9.53 4.80 0.07
C GLN A 68 -8.22 5.44 -0.41
N GLN A 69 -8.10 6.77 -0.28
CA GLN A 69 -6.85 7.50 -0.55
C GLN A 69 -5.91 7.52 0.66
N GLN A 70 -6.46 7.35 1.87
CA GLN A 70 -5.70 7.34 3.11
C GLN A 70 -4.81 6.10 3.19
N GLN A 71 -3.52 6.31 3.44
CA GLN A 71 -2.56 5.25 3.75
C GLN A 71 -2.19 5.30 5.24
N ASP A 72 -2.13 4.13 5.86
CA ASP A 72 -1.77 3.94 7.25
C ASP A 72 -0.61 2.91 7.35
N GLU A 73 -0.40 2.34 8.54
CA GLU A 73 0.53 1.21 8.72
C GLU A 73 -0.19 -0.02 9.28
N VAL A 74 0.47 -1.18 9.19
CA VAL A 74 0.25 -2.30 10.11
C VAL A 74 1.49 -2.52 10.95
N GLN A 75 1.31 -2.85 12.22
CA GLN A 75 2.36 -3.41 13.06
C GLN A 75 2.44 -4.92 12.78
N VAL A 76 3.64 -5.43 12.55
CA VAL A 76 3.91 -6.85 12.26
C VAL A 76 4.28 -7.58 13.55
N GLY A 77 3.66 -8.73 13.77
CA GLY A 77 3.94 -9.65 14.87
C GLY A 77 3.74 -11.11 14.44
N TYR A 78 4.05 -12.03 15.33
CA TYR A 78 3.91 -13.47 15.10
C TYR A 78 3.34 -14.14 16.35
N THR A 79 2.48 -15.14 16.17
CA THR A 79 2.03 -15.99 17.28
C THR A 79 3.08 -17.04 17.62
N GLU A 80 3.11 -17.51 18.86
CA GLU A 80 4.00 -18.59 19.30
C GLU A 80 3.47 -20.00 18.93
N GLN A 81 2.27 -20.08 18.34
CA GLN A 81 1.54 -21.32 18.10
C GLN A 81 2.03 -22.16 16.90
N SER A 82 3.02 -21.70 16.12
CA SER A 82 3.60 -22.44 14.99
C SER A 82 5.13 -22.38 15.03
N ALA A 83 5.82 -23.42 14.54
CA ALA A 83 7.29 -23.46 14.45
C ALA A 83 7.88 -22.32 13.60
N SER A 84 7.08 -21.72 12.72
CA SER A 84 7.41 -20.51 11.95
C SER A 84 6.74 -19.23 12.48
N GLY A 85 5.85 -19.35 13.46
CA GLY A 85 4.93 -18.32 13.96
C GLY A 85 3.87 -17.92 12.93
N GLN A 86 2.59 -17.89 13.30
CA GLN A 86 1.56 -17.40 12.39
C GLN A 86 1.62 -15.86 12.32
N LEU A 87 1.53 -15.28 11.13
CA LEU A 87 1.60 -13.83 10.96
C LEU A 87 0.40 -13.15 11.64
N VAL A 88 0.68 -12.17 12.51
CA VAL A 88 -0.35 -11.30 13.10
C VAL A 88 -0.02 -9.87 12.72
N LEU A 89 -1.01 -9.19 12.16
CA LEU A 89 -0.91 -7.80 11.79
C LEU A 89 -1.89 -6.98 12.64
N SER A 90 -1.48 -5.81 13.09
CA SER A 90 -2.39 -4.87 13.78
C SER A 90 -2.44 -3.57 12.99
N TYR A 91 -3.59 -3.28 12.39
CA TYR A 91 -3.81 -2.07 11.60
C TYR A 91 -3.76 -0.82 12.48
N GLN A 92 -2.92 0.14 12.10
CA GLN A 92 -2.60 1.36 12.83
C GLN A 92 -3.14 2.59 12.11
N GLY A 93 -4.38 2.98 12.38
CA GLY A 93 -4.94 4.22 11.83
C GLY A 93 -6.43 4.14 11.50
N PRO A 94 -7.03 5.26 11.09
CA PRO A 94 -8.47 5.36 10.84
C PRO A 94 -8.90 4.84 9.46
N GLY A 95 -7.98 4.50 8.55
CA GLY A 95 -8.33 4.04 7.21
C GLY A 95 -9.07 2.71 7.20
N PHE A 96 -8.86 1.85 8.20
CA PHE A 96 -9.63 0.61 8.37
C PHE A 96 -10.87 0.83 9.22
N GLN A 97 -12.02 0.83 8.56
CA GLN A 97 -13.32 1.01 9.20
C GLN A 97 -13.88 -0.35 9.63
N ALA A 98 -13.62 -0.75 10.87
CA ALA A 98 -14.06 -2.04 11.41
C ALA A 98 -15.58 -2.30 11.32
N ARG A 99 -16.40 -1.24 11.27
CA ARG A 99 -17.86 -1.35 11.06
C ARG A 99 -18.25 -1.82 9.66
N ALA A 100 -17.41 -1.56 8.65
CA ALA A 100 -17.61 -2.01 7.28
C ALA A 100 -17.04 -3.42 7.03
N ALA A 101 -16.17 -3.91 7.92
CA ALA A 101 -15.56 -5.22 7.79
C ALA A 101 -16.58 -6.36 7.94
N ASN A 102 -16.55 -7.30 7.00
CA ASN A 102 -17.49 -8.42 6.90
C ASN A 102 -16.74 -9.76 6.71
N ASP A 103 -17.23 -10.80 7.36
CA ASP A 103 -16.62 -12.13 7.39
C ASP A 103 -16.60 -12.89 6.05
N THR A 104 -17.25 -12.36 5.02
CA THR A 104 -17.26 -12.93 3.66
C THR A 104 -16.69 -11.99 2.61
N MET A 105 -16.49 -10.72 2.97
CA MET A 105 -16.13 -9.65 2.04
C MET A 105 -14.88 -8.87 2.43
N THR A 106 -14.22 -9.17 3.55
CA THR A 106 -13.02 -8.41 3.96
C THR A 106 -11.83 -9.32 4.16
N TYR A 107 -10.72 -9.01 3.50
CA TYR A 107 -9.45 -9.71 3.63
C TYR A 107 -8.27 -8.79 3.35
N ALA A 108 -7.11 -9.13 3.89
CA ALA A 108 -5.86 -8.44 3.66
C ALA A 108 -4.94 -9.26 2.73
N VAL A 109 -4.08 -8.56 1.99
CA VAL A 109 -3.11 -9.15 1.07
C VAL A 109 -1.75 -8.54 1.36
N LEU A 110 -0.80 -9.37 1.77
CA LEU A 110 0.63 -9.05 1.80
C LEU A 110 1.16 -9.09 0.37
N VAL A 111 1.64 -7.94 -0.09
CA VAL A 111 2.20 -7.78 -1.44
C VAL A 111 3.71 -7.88 -1.35
N VAL A 112 4.29 -8.82 -2.09
CA VAL A 112 5.73 -9.02 -2.19
C VAL A 112 6.18 -8.76 -3.62
N ASP A 113 7.25 -8.00 -3.78
CA ASP A 113 7.88 -7.83 -5.08
C ASP A 113 8.60 -9.12 -5.49
N ASP A 114 8.28 -9.67 -6.66
CA ASP A 114 8.85 -10.92 -7.14
C ASP A 114 10.34 -10.83 -7.49
N THR A 115 10.83 -9.61 -7.76
CA THR A 115 12.20 -9.36 -8.20
C THR A 115 13.13 -9.18 -7.01
N SER A 116 12.73 -8.38 -6.01
CA SER A 116 13.56 -8.12 -4.82
C SER A 116 13.21 -8.99 -3.60
N GLU A 117 12.14 -9.77 -3.67
CA GLU A 117 11.54 -10.52 -2.55
C GLU A 117 11.16 -9.64 -1.34
N ARG A 118 11.06 -8.32 -1.54
CA ARG A 118 10.72 -7.39 -0.48
C ARG A 118 9.21 -7.29 -0.30
N ALA A 119 8.77 -7.25 0.95
CA ALA A 119 7.40 -6.89 1.28
C ALA A 119 7.16 -5.41 0.96
N MET A 120 6.20 -5.16 0.07
CA MET A 120 5.80 -3.82 -0.35
C MET A 120 4.74 -3.23 0.58
N GLY A 121 3.95 -4.08 1.23
CA GLY A 121 2.99 -3.72 2.28
C GLY A 121 1.68 -4.48 2.18
N ILE A 122 0.63 -3.94 2.80
CA ILE A 122 -0.68 -4.57 2.91
C ILE A 122 -1.72 -3.81 2.09
N LEU A 123 -2.52 -4.55 1.33
CA LEU A 123 -3.78 -4.05 0.78
C LEU A 123 -4.96 -4.76 1.43
N VAL A 124 -5.94 -3.99 1.88
CA VAL A 124 -7.18 -4.52 2.43
C VAL A 124 -8.28 -4.38 1.38
N TYR A 125 -8.91 -5.49 1.01
CA TYR A 125 -10.00 -5.54 0.05
C TYR A 125 -11.32 -5.72 0.77
N GLU A 126 -12.32 -4.98 0.32
CA GLU A 126 -13.72 -5.08 0.76
C GLU A 126 -14.58 -5.71 -0.36
N THR A 127 -14.14 -6.88 -0.83
CA THR A 127 -14.79 -7.69 -1.86
C THR A 127 -14.81 -9.15 -1.44
N ARG A 128 -15.53 -10.02 -2.16
CA ARG A 128 -15.64 -11.45 -1.83
C ARG A 128 -14.26 -12.04 -1.53
N ARG A 129 -14.14 -12.69 -0.36
CA ARG A 129 -12.90 -13.36 0.07
C ARG A 129 -12.44 -14.39 -0.96
N PRO A 130 -11.12 -14.63 -1.07
CA PRO A 130 -10.62 -15.78 -1.79
C PRO A 130 -11.22 -17.09 -1.26
N PRO A 131 -11.26 -18.15 -2.08
CA PRO A 131 -11.68 -19.48 -1.66
C PRO A 131 -10.97 -19.97 -0.37
N PRO A 132 -11.64 -20.77 0.49
CA PRO A 132 -11.07 -21.20 1.77
C PRO A 132 -9.79 -22.04 1.67
N ASP A 133 -9.52 -22.65 0.52
CA ASP A 133 -8.33 -23.45 0.23
C ASP A 133 -7.10 -22.60 -0.12
N TYR A 134 -7.24 -21.27 -0.24
CA TYR A 134 -6.10 -20.39 -0.46
C TYR A 134 -5.21 -20.35 0.79
N PRO A 135 -3.86 -20.37 0.63
CA PRO A 135 -2.96 -20.34 1.76
C PRO A 135 -3.13 -19.04 2.56
N GLN A 136 -3.63 -19.18 3.79
CA GLN A 136 -3.74 -18.08 4.73
C GLN A 136 -2.42 -17.93 5.49
N LEU A 137 -1.77 -16.79 5.33
CA LEU A 137 -0.51 -16.47 6.01
C LEU A 137 -0.72 -16.14 7.49
N GLY A 138 -1.91 -15.62 7.83
CA GLY A 138 -2.22 -15.21 9.18
C GLY A 138 -3.47 -14.34 9.27
N THR A 139 -3.48 -13.42 10.23
CA THR A 139 -4.64 -12.56 10.52
C THR A 139 -4.22 -11.11 10.73
N MET A 140 -5.09 -10.19 10.33
CA MET A 140 -4.97 -8.77 10.62
C MET A 140 -6.10 -8.36 11.56
N GLU A 141 -5.76 -7.69 12.65
CA GLU A 141 -6.70 -7.04 13.55
C GLU A 141 -6.79 -5.54 13.24
N GLY A 142 -8.00 -4.99 13.25
CA GLY A 142 -8.21 -3.55 13.25
C GLY A 142 -9.57 -3.20 13.84
N GLY A 143 -9.63 -2.22 14.74
CA GLY A 143 -10.88 -1.78 15.38
C GLY A 143 -11.73 -2.90 15.98
N GLY A 144 -11.08 -3.95 16.54
CA GLY A 144 -11.74 -5.11 17.13
C GLY A 144 -12.28 -6.15 16.13
N LYS A 145 -11.90 -6.08 14.85
CA LYS A 145 -12.24 -7.07 13.82
C LYS A 145 -10.99 -7.78 13.33
N MET A 146 -11.13 -9.10 13.16
CA MET A 146 -10.09 -9.98 12.62
C MET A 146 -10.42 -10.30 11.16
N VAL A 147 -9.45 -10.14 10.27
CA VAL A 147 -9.59 -10.50 8.86
C VAL A 147 -8.42 -11.38 8.42
N PRO A 148 -8.64 -12.36 7.51
CA PRO A 148 -7.57 -13.23 7.04
C PRO A 148 -6.56 -12.45 6.20
N VAL A 149 -5.29 -12.83 6.31
CA VAL A 149 -4.19 -12.31 5.50
C VAL A 149 -3.75 -13.38 4.53
N TYR A 150 -3.81 -13.06 3.24
CA TYR A 150 -3.23 -13.84 2.15
C TYR A 150 -1.96 -13.16 1.67
N GLY A 151 -1.18 -13.83 0.81
CA GLY A 151 0.02 -13.22 0.25
C GLY A 151 0.18 -13.50 -1.23
N VAL A 152 0.76 -12.55 -1.94
CA VAL A 152 0.97 -12.65 -3.38
C VAL A 152 2.28 -12.00 -3.81
N ARG A 153 2.94 -12.63 -4.78
CA ARG A 153 4.10 -12.11 -5.50
C ARG A 153 3.64 -11.37 -6.75
N VAL A 154 4.17 -10.17 -6.95
CA VAL A 154 3.89 -9.34 -8.12
C VAL A 154 5.18 -8.70 -8.63
N ASN A 155 5.24 -8.45 -9.94
CA ASN A 155 6.23 -7.52 -10.48
C ASN A 155 5.84 -6.11 -10.05
N TRP A 156 6.50 -5.57 -9.03
CA TRP A 156 6.11 -4.30 -8.44
C TRP A 156 6.24 -3.13 -9.41
N ALA A 157 7.28 -3.13 -10.25
CA ALA A 157 7.52 -2.08 -11.24
C ALA A 157 6.39 -1.99 -12.29
N GLY A 158 5.76 -3.11 -12.63
CA GLY A 158 4.58 -3.17 -13.50
C GLY A 158 3.25 -2.91 -12.80
N THR A 159 3.24 -2.91 -11.45
CA THR A 159 2.01 -2.85 -10.64
C THR A 159 1.81 -1.48 -9.98
N SER A 160 2.89 -0.81 -9.59
CA SER A 160 2.87 0.49 -8.91
C SER A 160 3.57 1.55 -9.74
N ASN A 161 2.90 2.68 -9.98
CA ASN A 161 3.51 3.81 -10.67
C ASN A 161 4.44 4.56 -9.71
N PRO A 162 5.74 4.76 -10.02
CA PRO A 162 6.67 5.47 -9.12
C PRO A 162 6.26 6.92 -8.83
N ARG A 163 5.51 7.57 -9.73
CA ARG A 163 4.98 8.93 -9.53
C ARG A 163 3.70 8.97 -8.70
N CYS A 164 3.00 7.83 -8.63
CA CYS A 164 1.74 7.66 -7.92
C CYS A 164 1.78 6.31 -7.17
N PRO A 165 2.66 6.18 -6.16
CA PRO A 165 2.95 4.88 -5.57
C PRO A 165 1.70 4.29 -4.94
N LEU A 166 1.52 3.00 -5.12
CA LEU A 166 0.40 2.29 -4.56
C LEU A 166 0.54 2.16 -3.04
N LEU A 167 1.74 1.92 -2.58
CA LEU A 167 2.11 1.94 -1.17
C LEU A 167 3.34 2.83 -1.09
N GLY A 168 3.22 3.95 -0.40
CA GLY A 168 4.30 4.89 -0.13
C GLY A 168 5.09 4.49 1.12
N PRO A 169 6.26 5.11 1.36
CA PRO A 169 6.91 5.02 2.66
C PRO A 169 5.91 5.46 3.72
N THR A 170 5.84 4.74 4.83
CA THR A 170 4.97 5.17 5.90
C THR A 170 5.43 6.51 6.45
N PRO A 171 4.50 7.44 6.76
CA PRO A 171 4.88 8.70 7.38
C PRO A 171 5.74 8.38 8.60
N ALA A 172 6.99 8.85 8.61
CA ALA A 172 7.79 8.78 9.81
C ALA A 172 6.97 9.49 10.89
N ALA A 173 6.62 8.76 11.95
CA ALA A 173 6.12 9.39 13.16
C ALA A 173 7.10 10.50 13.49
N ASP A 174 6.63 11.75 13.44
CA ASP A 174 7.42 12.93 13.76
C ASP A 174 8.12 12.67 15.09
N ARG A 175 9.42 12.35 15.00
CA ARG A 175 10.28 12.15 16.15
C ARG A 175 10.62 13.55 16.61
N LYS A 176 9.95 14.02 17.66
CA LYS A 176 10.54 15.00 18.54
C LYS A 176 10.83 14.33 19.90
N PRO A 177 12.07 14.42 20.42
CA PRO A 177 12.38 14.01 21.78
C PRO A 177 11.62 14.87 22.81
#